data_AF-A0A955WRE7-F1
#
_entry.id   AF-A0A955WRE7-F1
#
_cell.length_a   1.000
_cell.length_b   1.000
_cell.length_c   1.000
_cell.angle_alpha   90.00
_cell.angle_beta   90.00
_cell.angle_gamma   90.00
#
_symmetry.space_group_name_H-M   'P 1'
#
loop_
_entity.id
_entity.type
_entity.pdbx_description
1 polymer ?
#
loop_
_entity_poly.entity_id
_entity_poly.type
_entity_poly.pdbx_seq_one_letter_code
_entity_poly.pdbx_strand_id
1 'polypeptide(L)'
;MHFKAIMHSALFGAALFVVAPTAAQAGPVGCAQAIASCVGGGKKVADKIKDSRDACEALRDCKKVCRVDKREEKAENRDEKKECIDACDKKKGKAKRECKSECRQEKRAGNKDAREDKRDCMDSCREQYKTPACKNARKKMVAAIVGQGLKCAAQVAAQCPPAVP
;
A
#
# COMPACT_ATOMS: atom_id res chain seq x y z
N MET A 1 20.63 3.89 7.80
CA MET A 1 19.43 4.68 8.21
C MET A 1 19.06 5.49 6.96
N HIS A 2 17.91 5.44 6.29
CA HIS A 2 16.54 5.07 6.60
C HIS A 2 15.87 4.55 5.30
N PHE A 3 15.47 3.28 5.25
CA PHE A 3 14.57 2.72 4.22
C PHE A 3 13.19 2.47 4.83
N LYS A 4 12.60 3.53 5.40
CA LYS A 4 11.36 3.47 6.19
C LYS A 4 10.33 4.46 5.64
N ALA A 5 10.02 4.38 4.34
CA ALA A 5 9.01 5.24 3.71
C ALA A 5 8.32 4.67 2.44
N ILE A 6 8.38 3.35 2.16
CA ILE A 6 7.79 2.81 0.90
C ILE A 6 6.45 2.09 1.10
N MET A 7 5.98 1.89 2.34
CA MET A 7 4.80 1.05 2.60
C MET A 7 3.72 1.73 3.46
N HIS A 8 3.56 3.04 3.31
CA HIS A 8 2.27 3.69 3.56
C HIS A 8 1.71 4.14 2.22
N SER A 9 0.95 3.25 1.57
CA SER A 9 -0.50 3.46 1.43
C SER A 9 -0.80 4.30 0.18
N ALA A 10 -0.81 3.74 -1.03
CA ALA A 10 -1.96 3.04 -1.65
C ALA A 10 -3.34 3.79 -1.62
N LEU A 11 -3.45 4.89 -0.88
CA LEU A 11 -4.40 5.99 -1.07
C LEU A 11 -3.74 7.13 -1.89
N PHE A 12 -2.41 7.15 -2.00
CA PHE A 12 -1.63 8.01 -2.90
C PHE A 12 -1.10 7.25 -4.14
N GLY A 13 -1.85 6.24 -4.60
CA GLY A 13 -1.52 5.45 -5.79
C GLY A 13 -2.11 5.99 -7.11
N ALA A 14 -2.59 7.23 -7.09
CA ALA A 14 -2.89 8.03 -8.28
C ALA A 14 -1.99 9.26 -8.30
N ALA A 15 -0.71 9.08 -7.98
CA ALA A 15 0.31 9.81 -8.70
C ALA A 15 0.62 8.98 -9.96
N LEU A 16 -0.28 8.91 -10.95
CA LEU A 16 -0.04 9.72 -12.15
C LEU A 16 0.95 10.82 -11.83
N PHE A 17 2.10 10.74 -12.46
CA PHE A 17 3.05 11.82 -12.62
C PHE A 17 2.35 12.98 -13.35
N VAL A 18 1.32 13.56 -12.73
CA VAL A 18 1.02 14.97 -12.87
C VAL A 18 2.17 15.55 -12.08
N VAL A 19 3.23 15.90 -12.79
CA VAL A 19 3.99 17.08 -12.41
C VAL A 19 2.91 18.10 -12.10
N ALA A 20 2.59 18.32 -10.82
CA ALA A 20 1.89 19.52 -10.46
C ALA A 20 2.87 20.60 -10.93
N PRO A 21 2.56 21.38 -11.99
CA PRO A 21 3.39 22.52 -12.28
C PRO A 21 3.44 23.30 -10.97
N THR A 22 4.63 23.40 -10.39
CA THR A 22 4.86 24.33 -9.30
C THR A 22 4.38 25.67 -9.83
N ALA A 23 3.70 26.45 -8.99
CA ALA A 23 3.03 27.70 -9.37
C ALA A 23 3.91 28.72 -10.15
N ALA A 24 5.21 28.45 -10.30
CA ALA A 24 6.14 29.12 -11.19
C ALA A 24 5.85 28.94 -12.71
N GLN A 25 4.95 28.04 -13.12
CA GLN A 25 4.52 27.87 -14.54
C GLN A 25 3.09 28.38 -14.79
N ALA A 26 2.60 29.33 -13.98
CA ALA A 26 1.30 29.94 -14.19
C ALA A 26 1.32 30.97 -15.33
N GLY A 27 1.06 30.49 -16.54
CA GLY A 27 0.35 31.25 -17.59
C GLY A 27 -0.33 30.24 -18.52
N PRO A 28 -1.44 30.54 -19.21
CA PRO A 28 -2.51 31.52 -19.00
C PRO A 28 -3.63 30.96 -18.08
N VAL A 29 -4.65 31.77 -17.79
CA VAL A 29 -5.81 31.47 -16.88
C VAL A 29 -6.46 30.08 -17.12
N GLY A 30 -6.37 29.53 -18.34
CA GLY A 30 -6.87 28.20 -18.69
C GLY A 30 -6.16 27.04 -17.98
N CYS A 31 -4.83 27.07 -17.83
CA CYS A 31 -4.09 25.95 -17.24
C CYS A 31 -4.44 25.75 -15.75
N ALA A 32 -4.58 26.85 -14.99
CA ALA A 32 -5.03 26.81 -13.60
C ALA A 32 -6.49 26.30 -13.47
N GLN A 33 -7.36 26.65 -14.44
CA GLN A 33 -8.76 26.23 -14.45
C GLN A 33 -8.92 24.74 -14.84
N ALA A 34 -8.09 24.21 -15.74
CA ALA A 34 -8.00 22.77 -16.02
C ALA A 34 -7.61 21.98 -14.76
N ILE A 35 -6.56 22.44 -14.06
CA ILE A 35 -6.10 21.79 -12.82
C ILE A 35 -7.18 21.88 -11.73
N ALA A 36 -7.82 23.03 -11.54
CA ALA A 36 -8.90 23.19 -10.58
C ALA A 36 -10.11 22.29 -10.90
N SER A 37 -10.44 22.12 -12.18
CA SER A 37 -11.51 21.24 -12.64
C SER A 37 -11.18 19.76 -12.41
N CYS A 38 -9.92 19.37 -12.52
CA CYS A 38 -9.45 18.03 -12.14
C CYS A 38 -9.67 17.75 -10.65
N VAL A 39 -9.35 18.72 -9.80
CA VAL A 39 -9.53 18.64 -8.35
C VAL A 39 -11.01 18.62 -7.97
N GLY A 40 -11.85 19.42 -8.64
CA GLY A 40 -13.31 19.45 -8.45
C GLY A 40 -14.01 18.15 -8.82
N GLY A 41 -13.52 17.42 -9.84
CA GLY A 41 -14.01 16.09 -10.18
C GLY A 41 -13.66 14.99 -9.16
N GLY A 42 -12.79 15.30 -8.18
CA GLY A 42 -12.39 14.40 -7.10
C GLY A 42 -13.56 13.95 -6.22
N LYS A 43 -14.65 14.72 -6.10
CA LYS A 43 -15.82 14.36 -5.29
C LYS A 43 -16.52 13.09 -5.80
N LYS A 44 -16.72 12.96 -7.11
CA LYS A 44 -17.33 11.76 -7.72
C LYS A 44 -16.45 10.51 -7.54
N VAL A 45 -15.13 10.69 -7.57
CA VAL A 45 -14.17 9.61 -7.29
C VAL A 45 -14.22 9.23 -5.81
N ALA A 46 -14.26 10.20 -4.91
CA ALA A 46 -14.38 9.98 -3.46
C ALA A 46 -15.64 9.19 -3.09
N ASP A 47 -16.78 9.53 -3.70
CA ASP A 47 -18.04 8.78 -3.51
C ASP A 47 -17.88 7.32 -3.95
N LYS A 48 -17.24 7.07 -5.10
CA LYS A 48 -17.00 5.69 -5.59
C LYS A 48 -15.98 4.92 -4.75
N ILE A 49 -15.03 5.61 -4.13
CA ILE A 49 -14.14 5.01 -3.14
C ILE A 49 -14.95 4.60 -1.91
N LYS A 50 -15.85 5.46 -1.41
CA LYS A 50 -16.71 5.15 -0.27
C LYS A 50 -17.63 3.97 -0.58
N ASP A 51 -18.34 3.99 -1.71
CA ASP A 51 -19.17 2.87 -2.18
C ASP A 51 -18.38 1.55 -2.21
N SER A 52 -17.14 1.58 -2.70
CA SER A 52 -16.27 0.39 -2.72
C SER A 52 -15.75 -0.01 -1.34
N ARG A 53 -15.60 0.93 -0.40
CA ARG A 53 -15.17 0.65 0.97
C ARG A 53 -16.27 -0.06 1.73
N ASP A 54 -17.50 0.41 1.58
CA ASP A 54 -18.68 -0.12 2.26
C ASP A 54 -19.07 -1.49 1.66
N ALA A 55 -19.13 -1.61 0.33
CA ALA A 55 -19.43 -2.87 -0.34
C ALA A 55 -18.39 -3.99 -0.12
N CYS A 56 -17.18 -3.64 0.34
CA CYS A 56 -16.10 -4.59 0.61
C CYS A 56 -15.68 -4.60 2.10
N GLU A 57 -16.51 -4.08 3.01
CA GLU A 57 -16.18 -3.93 4.43
C GLU A 57 -15.70 -5.25 5.06
N ALA A 58 -16.52 -6.30 4.99
CA ALA A 58 -16.18 -7.63 5.55
C ALA A 58 -14.85 -8.19 4.99
N LEU A 59 -14.59 -8.02 3.69
CA LEU A 59 -13.32 -8.44 3.07
C LEU A 59 -12.14 -7.63 3.61
N ARG A 60 -12.33 -6.34 3.90
CA ARG A 60 -11.29 -5.46 4.43
C ARG A 60 -11.00 -5.79 5.89
N ASP A 61 -12.03 -6.07 6.68
CA ASP A 61 -11.90 -6.42 8.09
C ASP A 61 -11.24 -7.77 8.28
N CYS A 62 -11.66 -8.80 7.54
CA CYS A 62 -10.97 -10.09 7.53
C CYS A 62 -9.47 -9.93 7.18
N LYS A 63 -9.16 -9.16 6.14
CA LYS A 63 -7.77 -8.87 5.76
C LYS A 63 -7.04 -7.99 6.77
N LYS A 64 -7.75 -7.22 7.62
CA LYS A 64 -7.14 -6.43 8.67
C LYS A 64 -6.67 -7.34 9.79
N VAL A 65 -7.51 -8.28 10.22
CA VAL A 65 -7.19 -9.32 11.22
C VAL A 65 -5.94 -10.09 10.78
N CYS A 66 -5.95 -10.69 9.58
CA CYS A 66 -4.77 -11.40 9.03
C CYS A 66 -3.48 -10.55 8.96
N ARG A 67 -3.58 -9.20 8.91
CA ARG A 67 -2.39 -8.31 8.93
C ARG A 67 -1.89 -8.04 10.32
N VAL A 68 -2.80 -7.89 11.28
CA VAL A 68 -2.48 -7.57 12.68
C VAL A 68 -1.83 -8.79 13.30
N ASP A 69 -2.49 -9.94 13.24
CA ASP A 69 -2.00 -11.19 13.84
C ASP A 69 -0.61 -11.56 13.31
N LYS A 70 -0.43 -11.51 11.98
CA LYS A 70 0.87 -11.82 11.35
C LYS A 70 1.91 -10.71 11.46
N ARG A 71 1.54 -9.54 11.99
CA ARG A 71 2.50 -8.50 12.39
C ARG A 71 3.00 -8.75 13.82
N GLU A 72 2.10 -9.16 14.71
CA GLU A 72 2.41 -9.50 16.11
C GLU A 72 3.31 -10.74 16.16
N GLU A 73 2.97 -11.80 15.45
CA GLU A 73 3.81 -13.01 15.35
C GLU A 73 5.24 -12.71 14.84
N LYS A 74 5.39 -11.74 13.93
CA LYS A 74 6.71 -11.30 13.44
C LYS A 74 7.48 -10.44 14.45
N ALA A 75 6.75 -9.70 15.28
CA ALA A 75 7.35 -8.93 16.37
C ALA A 75 7.87 -9.89 17.43
N GLU A 76 7.06 -10.85 17.86
CA GLU A 76 7.43 -11.91 18.80
C GLU A 76 8.64 -12.70 18.31
N ASN A 77 8.61 -13.21 17.07
CA ASN A 77 9.75 -13.90 16.47
C ASN A 77 11.03 -13.06 16.45
N ARG A 78 10.93 -11.73 16.36
CA ARG A 78 12.08 -10.82 16.38
C ARG A 78 12.61 -10.63 17.81
N ASP A 79 11.73 -10.53 18.79
CA ASP A 79 12.08 -10.35 20.19
C ASP A 79 12.71 -11.63 20.74
N GLU A 80 12.11 -12.79 20.50
CA GLU A 80 12.68 -14.10 20.84
C GLU A 80 14.04 -14.34 20.16
N LYS A 81 14.19 -13.89 18.90
CA LYS A 81 15.49 -13.95 18.22
C LYS A 81 16.54 -13.15 18.97
N LYS A 82 16.18 -11.97 19.45
CA LYS A 82 17.09 -11.09 20.19
C LYS A 82 17.49 -11.75 21.50
N GLU A 83 16.53 -12.27 22.25
CA GLU A 83 16.77 -13.01 23.50
C GLU A 83 17.66 -14.23 23.28
N CYS A 84 17.44 -15.00 22.22
CA CYS A 84 18.28 -16.15 21.86
C CYS A 84 19.72 -15.72 21.55
N ILE A 85 19.90 -14.64 20.79
CA ILE A 85 21.22 -14.09 20.47
C ILE A 85 21.94 -13.58 21.73
N ASP A 86 21.22 -12.91 22.61
CA ASP A 86 21.74 -12.35 23.87
C ASP A 86 22.15 -13.49 24.82
N ALA A 87 21.39 -14.60 24.87
CA ALA A 87 21.76 -15.80 25.61
C ALA A 87 23.06 -16.44 25.07
N CYS A 88 23.26 -16.41 23.74
CA CYS A 88 24.51 -16.89 23.12
C CYS A 88 25.73 -16.02 23.47
N ASP A 89 25.57 -14.78 23.94
CA ASP A 89 26.70 -13.91 24.29
C ASP A 89 27.48 -14.40 25.51
N LYS A 90 26.91 -15.33 26.31
CA LYS A 90 27.60 -16.05 27.39
C LYS A 90 28.62 -17.08 26.88
N LYS A 91 28.52 -17.51 25.61
CA LYS A 91 29.47 -18.44 24.97
C LYS A 91 30.65 -17.68 24.35
N LYS A 92 31.75 -18.37 24.03
CA LYS A 92 32.94 -17.79 23.38
C LYS A 92 33.31 -18.53 22.09
N GLY A 93 34.09 -17.87 21.23
CA GLY A 93 34.68 -18.47 20.03
C GLY A 93 33.67 -19.10 19.07
N LYS A 94 33.96 -20.32 18.61
CA LYS A 94 33.15 -21.07 17.65
C LYS A 94 31.74 -21.38 18.17
N ALA A 95 31.62 -21.81 19.43
CA ALA A 95 30.34 -22.13 20.06
C ALA A 95 29.37 -20.93 20.12
N LYS A 96 29.89 -19.70 20.28
CA LYS A 96 29.09 -18.47 20.18
C LYS A 96 28.55 -18.25 18.77
N ARG A 97 29.38 -18.47 17.75
CA ARG A 97 29.02 -18.26 16.34
C ARG A 97 27.96 -19.26 15.89
N GLU A 98 28.10 -20.53 16.26
CA GLU A 98 27.12 -21.59 15.96
C GLU A 98 25.79 -21.32 16.64
N CYS A 99 25.79 -21.02 17.93
CA CYS A 99 24.59 -20.63 18.69
C CYS A 99 23.85 -19.45 18.03
N LYS A 100 24.55 -18.37 17.66
CA LYS A 100 23.93 -17.22 16.97
C LYS A 100 23.43 -17.57 15.57
N SER A 101 24.05 -18.53 14.90
CA SER A 101 23.62 -19.02 13.58
C SER A 101 22.31 -19.79 13.68
N GLU A 102 22.21 -20.72 14.65
CA GLU A 102 20.99 -21.50 14.94
C GLU A 102 19.81 -20.57 15.26
N CYS A 103 19.97 -19.66 16.22
CA CYS A 103 18.95 -18.65 16.56
C CYS A 103 18.47 -17.85 15.32
N ARG A 104 19.38 -17.55 14.38
CA ARG A 104 19.03 -16.82 13.15
C ARG A 104 18.28 -17.70 12.15
N GLN A 105 18.64 -18.99 12.04
CA GLN A 105 18.00 -19.92 11.12
C GLN A 105 16.58 -20.26 11.58
N GLU A 106 16.40 -20.63 12.85
CA GLU A 106 15.09 -20.95 13.42
C GLU A 106 14.11 -19.80 13.25
N LYS A 107 14.52 -18.59 13.63
CA LYS A 107 13.64 -17.41 13.52
C LYS A 107 13.47 -16.93 12.08
N ARG A 108 14.34 -17.35 11.14
CA ARG A 108 14.11 -17.13 9.70
C ARG A 108 13.04 -18.10 9.16
N ALA A 109 13.00 -19.34 9.65
CA ALA A 109 11.96 -20.31 9.33
C ALA A 109 10.60 -19.82 9.86
N GLY A 110 10.48 -19.48 11.15
CA GLY A 110 9.22 -18.95 11.71
C GLY A 110 8.72 -17.68 10.99
N ASN A 111 9.63 -16.78 10.57
CA ASN A 111 9.25 -15.62 9.76
C ASN A 111 8.79 -15.96 8.34
N LYS A 112 9.22 -17.11 7.80
CA LYS A 112 8.76 -17.63 6.50
C LYS A 112 7.35 -18.21 6.68
N ASP A 113 7.13 -19.00 7.71
CA ASP A 113 5.83 -19.62 8.01
C ASP A 113 4.77 -18.53 8.26
N ALA A 114 5.09 -17.52 9.07
CA ALA A 114 4.23 -16.35 9.28
C ALA A 114 3.90 -15.56 7.98
N ARG A 115 4.71 -15.69 6.92
CA ARG A 115 4.39 -15.09 5.60
C ARG A 115 3.47 -15.98 4.78
N GLU A 116 3.62 -17.29 4.88
CA GLU A 116 2.79 -18.28 4.19
C GLU A 116 1.39 -18.28 4.79
N ASP A 117 1.27 -18.38 6.11
CA ASP A 117 -0.03 -18.27 6.79
C ASP A 117 -0.75 -16.96 6.51
N LYS A 118 0.01 -15.86 6.38
CA LYS A 118 -0.57 -14.58 5.98
C LYS A 118 -1.19 -14.65 4.58
N ARG A 119 -0.53 -15.32 3.64
CA ARG A 119 -1.06 -15.50 2.28
C ARG A 119 -2.32 -16.34 2.32
N ASP A 120 -2.28 -17.45 3.03
CA ASP A 120 -3.41 -18.38 3.15
C ASP A 120 -4.61 -17.69 3.78
N CYS A 121 -4.41 -16.98 4.90
CA CYS A 121 -5.45 -16.17 5.54
C CYS A 121 -6.02 -15.10 4.58
N MET A 122 -5.18 -14.43 3.79
CA MET A 122 -5.62 -13.44 2.81
C MET A 122 -6.43 -14.03 1.67
N ASP A 123 -6.13 -15.27 1.29
CA ASP A 123 -6.82 -15.99 0.22
C ASP A 123 -8.13 -16.58 0.73
N SER A 124 -8.18 -17.16 1.94
CA SER A 124 -9.43 -17.52 2.61
C SER A 124 -10.38 -16.32 2.75
N CYS A 125 -9.86 -15.15 3.15
CA CYS A 125 -10.68 -13.93 3.18
C CYS A 125 -11.26 -13.58 1.80
N ARG A 126 -10.51 -13.81 0.71
CA ARG A 126 -11.01 -13.54 -0.65
C ARG A 126 -12.05 -14.56 -1.06
N GLU A 127 -11.88 -15.83 -0.72
CA GLU A 127 -12.86 -16.86 -1.05
C GLU A 127 -14.19 -16.59 -0.36
N GLN A 128 -14.14 -16.23 0.92
CA GLN A 128 -15.33 -16.02 1.74
C GLN A 128 -16.03 -14.67 1.46
N TYR A 129 -15.27 -13.57 1.34
CA TYR A 129 -15.84 -12.22 1.37
C TYR A 129 -15.73 -11.44 0.06
N LYS A 130 -15.14 -11.99 -1.00
CA LYS A 130 -15.07 -11.32 -2.32
C LYS A 130 -16.38 -11.51 -3.09
N THR A 131 -17.44 -10.95 -2.56
CA THR A 131 -18.79 -10.99 -3.13
C THR A 131 -18.86 -10.33 -4.52
N PRO A 132 -19.85 -10.68 -5.36
CA PRO A 132 -20.10 -9.98 -6.62
C PRO A 132 -20.30 -8.47 -6.44
N ALA A 133 -20.99 -8.06 -5.36
CA ALA A 133 -21.17 -6.65 -5.00
C ALA A 133 -19.83 -5.94 -4.77
N CYS A 134 -18.94 -6.51 -3.96
CA CYS A 134 -17.59 -5.98 -3.74
C CYS A 134 -16.77 -5.92 -5.04
N LYS A 135 -16.82 -6.97 -5.87
CA LYS A 135 -16.15 -6.99 -7.18
C LYS A 135 -16.63 -5.87 -8.08
N ASN A 136 -17.94 -5.66 -8.17
CA ASN A 136 -18.55 -4.64 -9.01
C ASN A 136 -18.30 -3.22 -8.50
N ALA A 137 -18.36 -3.00 -7.19
CA ALA A 137 -18.04 -1.71 -6.59
C ALA A 137 -16.57 -1.34 -6.85
N ARG A 138 -15.65 -2.30 -6.72
CA ARG A 138 -14.23 -2.08 -7.02
C ARG A 138 -13.97 -1.79 -8.50
N LYS A 139 -14.66 -2.48 -9.42
CA LYS A 139 -14.59 -2.17 -10.86
C LYS A 139 -15.07 -0.74 -11.16
N LYS A 140 -16.21 -0.33 -10.57
CA LYS A 140 -16.76 1.02 -10.72
C LYS A 140 -15.80 2.09 -10.16
N MET A 141 -15.18 1.82 -9.01
CA MET A 141 -14.17 2.69 -8.42
C MET A 141 -12.96 2.86 -9.35
N VAL A 142 -12.40 1.75 -9.87
CA VAL A 142 -11.26 1.81 -10.80
C VAL A 142 -11.63 2.55 -12.08
N ALA A 143 -12.79 2.27 -12.67
CA ALA A 143 -13.28 2.97 -13.85
C ALA A 143 -13.44 4.48 -13.61
N ALA A 144 -13.93 4.88 -12.43
CA ALA A 144 -14.04 6.28 -12.06
C ALA A 144 -12.66 6.95 -11.90
N ILE A 145 -11.70 6.28 -11.26
CA ILE A 145 -10.32 6.78 -11.09
C ILE A 145 -9.63 6.94 -12.45
N VAL A 146 -9.67 5.90 -13.30
CA VAL A 146 -9.04 5.93 -14.63
C VAL A 146 -9.72 6.96 -15.52
N GLY A 147 -11.05 6.99 -15.54
CA GLY A 147 -11.81 7.96 -16.32
C GLY A 147 -11.52 9.41 -15.90
N GLN A 148 -11.41 9.68 -14.59
CA GLN A 148 -11.05 11.02 -14.11
C GLN A 148 -9.59 11.36 -14.42
N GLY A 149 -8.67 10.40 -14.27
CA GLY A 149 -7.25 10.57 -14.60
C GLY A 149 -7.03 10.90 -16.07
N LEU A 150 -7.70 10.18 -16.98
CA LEU A 150 -7.64 10.45 -18.42
C LEU A 150 -8.25 11.80 -18.80
N LYS A 151 -9.40 12.16 -18.22
CA LYS A 151 -10.02 13.48 -18.44
C LYS A 151 -9.11 14.60 -17.97
N CYS A 152 -8.48 14.43 -16.81
CA CYS A 152 -7.56 15.42 -16.28
C CYS A 152 -6.31 15.55 -17.14
N ALA A 153 -5.68 14.44 -17.52
CA ALA A 153 -4.50 14.45 -18.39
C ALA A 153 -4.79 15.10 -19.75
N ALA A 154 -5.94 14.81 -20.35
CA ALA A 154 -6.36 15.43 -21.60
C ALA A 154 -6.63 16.93 -21.47
N GLN A 155 -7.29 17.37 -20.38
CA GLN A 155 -7.57 18.80 -20.14
C GLN A 155 -6.28 19.59 -19.86
N VAL A 156 -5.36 19.02 -19.08
CA VAL A 156 -4.07 19.65 -18.81
C VAL A 156 -3.21 19.69 -20.08
N ALA A 157 -3.14 18.61 -20.85
CA ALA A 157 -2.39 18.61 -22.12
C ALA A 157 -2.95 19.59 -23.17
N ALA A 158 -4.27 19.80 -23.19
CA ALA A 158 -4.91 20.75 -24.11
C ALA A 158 -4.74 22.22 -23.69
N GLN A 159 -4.67 22.50 -22.39
CA GLN A 159 -4.67 23.88 -21.85
C GLN A 159 -3.30 24.34 -21.32
N CYS A 160 -2.32 23.44 -21.25
CA CYS A 160 -0.96 23.71 -20.82
C CYS A 160 0.01 23.13 -21.87
N PRO A 161 0.19 23.78 -23.04
CA PRO A 161 1.17 23.32 -24.03
C PRO A 161 2.58 23.33 -23.42
N PRO A 162 3.46 22.38 -23.79
CA PRO A 162 4.84 22.39 -23.32
C PRO A 162 5.51 23.67 -23.79
N ALA A 163 6.22 24.35 -22.90
CA ALA A 163 7.07 25.49 -23.27
C ALA A 163 8.05 25.01 -24.36
N VAL A 164 7.91 25.56 -25.56
CA VAL A 164 8.83 25.32 -26.66
C VAL A 164 10.17 25.96 -26.27
N PRO A 165 11.30 25.23 -26.26
CA PRO A 165 12.61 25.78 -25.94
C PRO A 165 13.08 26.82 -26.96
#